data_AF-A0A353R9R1-F1
#
_entry.id   AF-A0A353R9R1-F1
#
_cell.length_a   1.000
_cell.length_b   1.000
_cell.length_c   1.000
_cell.angle_alpha   90.00
_cell.angle_beta   90.00
_cell.angle_gamma   90.00
#
_symmetry.space_group_name_H-M   'P 1'
#
loop_
_entity.id
_entity.type
_entity.pdbx_description
1 polymer ?
#
loop_
_entity_poly.entity_id
_entity_poly.type
_entity_poly.pdbx_seq_one_letter_code
_entity_poly.pdbx_strand_id
1 'polypeptide(L)'
;MNKFLSSLEKSLPIVFGLCVFLYFGLMYPHHLHYQEQFQLFLTTPAFFLEMAAKPGGISDYLGSFLTQFFLFSWAGAAIIALLLMSMQWLIQAIANKIRPARAWFALSFM
;
A
#
# COMPACT_ATOMS: atom_id res chain seq x y z
N MET A 1 20.94 11.93 -22.84
CA MET A 1 19.55 11.42 -22.89
C MET A 1 19.15 10.58 -21.66
N ASN A 2 20.06 9.83 -21.00
CA ASN A 2 19.70 8.97 -19.86
C ASN A 2 19.31 9.66 -18.54
N LYS A 3 19.83 10.87 -18.24
CA LYS A 3 19.51 11.58 -16.98
C LYS A 3 18.04 12.00 -16.88
N PHE A 4 17.45 12.43 -18.00
CA PHE A 4 16.04 12.85 -18.03
C PHE A 4 15.11 11.66 -17.81
N LEU A 5 15.38 10.57 -18.52
CA LEU A 5 14.65 9.32 -18.42
C LEU A 5 14.72 8.69 -17.02
N SER A 6 15.89 8.70 -16.37
CA SER A 6 16.02 8.20 -14.99
C SER A 6 15.41 9.14 -13.94
N SER A 7 15.36 10.45 -14.22
CA SER A 7 14.63 11.40 -13.37
C SER A 7 13.12 11.17 -13.43
N LEU A 8 12.61 10.82 -14.62
CA LEU A 8 11.18 10.58 -14.86
C LEU A 8 10.72 9.25 -14.24
N GLU A 9 11.56 8.22 -14.24
CA GLU A 9 11.30 6.96 -13.53
C GLU A 9 11.21 7.15 -12.02
N LYS A 10 12.01 8.06 -11.44
CA LYS A 10 11.94 8.35 -10.00
C LYS A 10 10.68 9.12 -9.60
N SER A 11 10.14 9.96 -10.47
CA SER A 11 8.91 10.71 -10.18
C SER A 11 7.64 9.89 -10.36
N LEU A 12 7.66 8.84 -11.20
CA LEU A 12 6.47 8.04 -11.51
C LEU A 12 5.79 7.40 -10.28
N PRO A 13 6.51 6.76 -9.33
CA PRO A 13 5.91 6.21 -8.12
C PRO A 13 5.26 7.27 -7.24
N ILE A 14 5.83 8.48 -7.21
CA ILE A 14 5.31 9.62 -6.44
C ILE A 14 4.01 10.10 -7.08
N VAL A 15 3.98 10.25 -8.41
CA VAL A 15 2.77 10.62 -9.15
C VAL A 15 1.69 9.55 -8.96
N PHE A 16 2.04 8.28 -9.02
CA PHE A 16 1.12 7.17 -8.76
C PHE A 16 0.51 7.23 -7.36
N GLY A 17 1.34 7.38 -6.31
CA GLY A 17 0.87 7.55 -4.94
C GLY A 17 -0.02 8.77 -4.77
N LEU A 18 0.30 9.89 -5.41
CA LEU A 18 -0.52 11.10 -5.40
C LEU A 18 -1.87 10.88 -6.08
N CYS A 19 -1.92 10.19 -7.23
CA CYS A 19 -3.16 9.84 -7.90
C CYS A 19 -4.05 8.96 -7.02
N VAL A 20 -3.49 7.94 -6.39
CA VAL A 20 -4.21 7.08 -5.43
C VAL A 20 -4.73 7.88 -4.25
N PHE A 21 -3.90 8.76 -3.68
CA PHE A 21 -4.30 9.61 -2.55
C PHE A 21 -5.46 10.54 -2.92
N LEU A 22 -5.39 11.21 -4.07
CA LEU A 22 -6.46 12.10 -4.54
C LEU A 22 -7.74 11.33 -4.87
N TYR A 23 -7.61 10.14 -5.47
CA TYR A 23 -8.75 9.28 -5.80
C TYR A 23 -9.53 8.88 -4.55
N PHE A 24 -8.85 8.28 -3.56
CA PHE A 24 -9.51 7.81 -2.34
C PHE A 24 -9.85 8.93 -1.36
N GLY A 25 -9.07 10.02 -1.34
CA GLY A 25 -9.29 11.16 -0.44
C GLY A 25 -10.40 12.11 -0.88
N LEU A 26 -10.60 12.31 -2.20
CA LEU A 26 -11.56 13.29 -2.72
C LEU A 26 -12.74 12.67 -3.47
N MET A 27 -12.49 11.69 -4.34
CA MET A 27 -13.53 11.14 -5.23
C MET A 27 -14.29 9.98 -4.59
N TYR A 28 -13.61 9.16 -3.79
CA TYR A 28 -14.17 7.88 -3.33
C TYR A 28 -13.93 7.55 -1.84
N PRO A 29 -14.22 8.49 -0.91
CA PRO A 29 -14.02 8.27 0.53
C PRO A 29 -14.92 7.18 1.11
N HIS A 30 -16.13 7.01 0.54
CA HIS A 30 -17.13 6.06 1.04
C HIS A 30 -16.68 4.60 0.98
N HIS A 31 -15.83 4.22 0.02
CA HIS A 31 -15.30 2.86 -0.04
C HIS A 31 -14.37 2.53 1.12
N LEU A 32 -13.58 3.51 1.59
CA LEU A 32 -12.71 3.33 2.74
C LEU A 32 -13.53 3.10 4.01
N HIS A 33 -14.57 3.90 4.21
CA HIS A 33 -15.48 3.76 5.35
C HIS A 33 -16.23 2.43 5.33
N TYR A 34 -16.66 1.99 4.15
CA TYR A 34 -17.31 0.69 4.01
C TYR A 34 -16.35 -0.43 4.42
N GLN A 35 -15.11 -0.41 3.93
CA GLN A 35 -14.10 -1.43 4.25
C GLN A 35 -13.79 -1.51 5.76
N GLU A 36 -13.72 -0.38 6.46
CA GLU A 36 -13.48 -0.32 7.91
C GLU A 36 -14.58 -1.03 8.71
N GLN A 37 -15.84 -0.85 8.31
CA GLN A 37 -16.99 -1.40 9.02
C GLN A 37 -17.05 -2.94 9.02
N PHE A 38 -16.41 -3.61 8.05
CA PHE A 38 -16.40 -5.08 7.99
C PHE A 38 -15.33 -5.73 8.86
N GLN A 39 -14.43 -4.96 9.47
CA GLN A 39 -13.24 -5.49 10.11
C GLN A 39 -13.20 -5.16 11.61
N LEU A 40 -13.61 -6.14 12.42
CA LEU A 40 -13.51 -6.05 13.88
C LEU A 40 -12.05 -6.20 14.32
N PHE A 41 -11.47 -5.15 14.88
CA PHE A 41 -10.15 -5.18 15.50
C PHE A 41 -10.26 -5.09 17.02
N LEU A 42 -9.77 -6.11 17.72
CA LEU A 42 -9.64 -6.09 19.18
C LEU A 42 -8.19 -5.81 19.57
N THR A 43 -7.95 -4.73 20.32
CA THR A 43 -6.64 -4.42 20.90
C THR A 43 -6.29 -5.31 22.12
N THR A 44 -6.86 -6.51 22.20
CA THR A 44 -6.62 -7.42 23.33
C THR A 44 -5.42 -8.33 23.04
N PRO A 45 -4.57 -8.62 24.04
CA PRO A 45 -3.42 -9.52 23.85
C PRO A 45 -3.82 -10.94 23.41
N ALA A 46 -4.99 -11.41 23.86
CA ALA A 46 -5.54 -12.71 23.46
C ALA A 46 -5.83 -12.76 21.95
N PHE A 47 -6.41 -11.70 21.39
CA PHE A 47 -6.69 -11.59 19.96
C PHE A 47 -5.39 -11.58 19.13
N PHE A 48 -4.35 -10.89 19.60
CA PHE A 48 -3.04 -10.91 18.94
C PHE A 48 -2.42 -12.30 18.92
N LEU A 49 -2.43 -13.03 20.04
CA LEU A 49 -1.87 -14.39 20.11
C LEU A 49 -2.64 -15.37 19.23
N GLU A 50 -3.96 -15.27 19.16
CA GLU A 50 -4.79 -16.10 18.30
C GLU A 50 -4.51 -15.83 16.81
N MET A 51 -4.33 -14.57 16.43
CA MET A 51 -3.92 -14.20 15.07
C MET A 51 -2.49 -14.66 14.76
N ALA A 52 -1.54 -14.46 15.67
CA ALA A 52 -0.15 -14.87 15.47
C ALA A 52 0.02 -16.39 15.31
N ALA A 53 -0.88 -17.19 15.88
CA ALA A 53 -0.90 -18.64 15.73
C ALA A 53 -1.34 -19.10 14.33
N LYS A 54 -2.01 -18.24 13.55
CA LYS A 54 -2.47 -18.56 12.18
C LYS A 54 -1.36 -18.21 11.17
N PRO A 55 -1.13 -19.04 10.13
CA PRO A 55 -0.16 -18.70 9.09
C PRO A 55 -0.56 -17.39 8.40
N GLY A 56 0.32 -16.39 8.41
CA GLY A 56 0.05 -15.06 7.88
C GLY A 56 -0.77 -14.14 8.79
N GLY A 57 -1.23 -14.61 9.96
CA GLY A 57 -2.14 -13.83 10.82
C GLY A 57 -1.51 -12.60 11.47
N ILE A 58 -0.17 -12.50 11.55
CA ILE A 58 0.50 -11.24 11.91
C ILE A 58 0.28 -10.16 10.85
N SER A 59 0.33 -10.53 9.56
CA SER A 59 0.04 -9.60 8.46
C SER A 59 -1.43 -9.20 8.48
N ASP A 60 -2.33 -10.13 8.78
CA ASP A 60 -3.76 -9.88 8.87
C ASP A 60 -4.10 -8.97 10.06
N TYR A 61 -3.43 -9.16 11.20
CA TYR A 61 -3.52 -8.28 12.36
C TYR A 61 -3.05 -6.85 12.02
N LEU A 62 -1.90 -6.70 11.36
CA LEU A 62 -1.40 -5.40 10.94
C LEU A 62 -2.32 -4.72 9.91
N GLY A 63 -2.84 -5.49 8.95
CA GLY A 63 -3.84 -5.01 7.99
C GLY A 63 -5.09 -4.50 8.70
N SER A 64 -5.63 -5.30 9.61
CA SER A 64 -6.78 -4.95 10.45
C SER A 64 -6.56 -3.68 11.25
N PHE A 65 -5.38 -3.55 11.88
CA PHE A 65 -5.00 -2.35 12.61
C PHE A 65 -4.95 -1.12 11.70
N LEU A 66 -4.36 -1.23 10.51
CA LEU A 66 -4.26 -0.14 9.56
C LEU A 66 -5.63 0.27 8.99
N THR A 67 -6.54 -0.68 8.78
CA THR A 67 -7.91 -0.39 8.31
C THR A 67 -8.73 0.40 9.32
N GLN A 68 -8.41 0.37 10.62
CA GLN A 68 -9.10 1.21 11.62
C GLN A 68 -8.96 2.72 11.30
N PHE A 69 -7.86 3.12 10.67
CA PHE A 69 -7.64 4.51 10.29
C PHE A 69 -8.44 4.94 9.05
N PHE A 70 -9.12 4.01 8.36
CA PHE A 70 -9.96 4.32 7.20
C PHE A 70 -11.24 5.06 7.59
N LEU A 71 -11.55 5.16 8.88
CA LEU A 71 -12.54 6.10 9.42
C LEU A 71 -12.25 7.55 8.97
N PHE A 72 -10.98 7.92 8.84
CA PHE A 72 -10.58 9.21 8.26
C PHE A 72 -10.17 9.00 6.81
N SER A 73 -10.97 9.49 5.86
CA SER A 73 -10.75 9.20 4.43
C SER A 73 -9.38 9.67 3.93
N TRP A 74 -8.88 10.80 4.42
CA TRP A 74 -7.54 11.29 4.11
C TRP A 74 -6.44 10.39 4.68
N ALA A 75 -6.62 9.84 5.88
CA ALA A 75 -5.65 8.95 6.51
C ALA A 75 -5.63 7.59 5.83
N GLY A 76 -6.82 7.02 5.53
CA GLY A 76 -6.95 5.79 4.75
C GLY A 76 -6.34 5.92 3.36
N ALA A 77 -6.60 7.04 2.66
CA ALA A 77 -5.99 7.32 1.37
C ALA A 77 -4.45 7.40 1.45
N ALA A 78 -3.90 8.02 2.50
CA ALA A 78 -2.45 8.09 2.73
C ALA A 78 -1.86 6.70 2.99
N ILE A 79 -2.52 5.88 3.81
CA ILE A 79 -2.10 4.51 4.14
C ILE A 79 -2.07 3.65 2.87
N ILE A 80 -3.14 3.67 2.05
CA ILE A 80 -3.20 2.89 0.80
C ILE A 80 -2.13 3.37 -0.18
N ALA A 81 -1.96 4.67 -0.35
CA ALA A 81 -0.94 5.22 -1.24
C ALA A 81 0.47 4.77 -0.82
N LEU A 82 0.79 4.82 0.48
CA LEU A 82 2.08 4.37 1.01
C LEU A 82 2.28 2.85 0.85
N LEU A 83 1.24 2.05 1.09
CA LEU A 83 1.30 0.60 0.91
C LEU A 83 1.55 0.23 -0.55
N LEU A 84 0.80 0.82 -1.50
CA LEU A 84 0.99 0.56 -2.92
C LEU A 84 2.35 1.05 -3.43
N MET A 85 2.81 2.22 -2.98
CA MET A 85 4.16 2.71 -3.31
C MET A 85 5.26 1.81 -2.76
N SER A 86 5.12 1.32 -1.53
CA SER A 86 6.11 0.42 -0.92
C SER A 86 6.14 -0.95 -1.60
N MET A 87 4.96 -1.49 -1.97
CA MET A 87 4.85 -2.71 -2.78
C MET A 87 5.55 -2.56 -4.12
N GLN A 88 5.25 -1.47 -4.83
CA GLN A 88 5.89 -1.12 -6.09
C GLN A 88 7.43 -1.07 -5.93
N TRP A 89 7.92 -0.34 -4.93
CA TRP A 89 9.36 -0.25 -4.68
C TRP A 89 10.01 -1.61 -4.38
N LEU A 90 9.36 -2.47 -3.60
CA LEU A 90 9.84 -3.81 -3.28
C LEU A 90 9.90 -4.71 -4.52
N ILE A 91 8.85 -4.71 -5.36
CA ILE A 91 8.82 -5.49 -6.61
C ILE A 91 9.96 -5.04 -7.51
N GLN A 92 10.16 -3.73 -7.66
CA GLN A 92 11.25 -3.18 -8.45
C GLN A 92 12.64 -3.53 -7.87
N ALA A 93 12.79 -3.51 -6.55
CA ALA A 93 14.03 -3.90 -5.88
C ALA A 93 14.36 -5.39 -6.13
N ILE A 94 13.36 -6.27 -6.06
CA ILE A 94 13.51 -7.71 -6.32
C ILE A 94 13.82 -7.94 -7.80
N ALA A 95 13.07 -7.33 -8.72
CA ALA A 95 13.27 -7.50 -10.15
C ALA A 95 14.68 -7.08 -10.60
N ASN A 96 15.18 -5.96 -10.05
CA ASN A 96 16.56 -5.52 -10.31
C ASN A 96 17.63 -6.46 -9.77
N LYS A 97 17.35 -7.19 -8.68
CA LYS A 97 18.27 -8.23 -8.17
C LYS A 97 18.33 -9.46 -9.08
N ILE A 98 17.22 -9.82 -9.73
CA ILE A 98 17.16 -10.99 -10.63
C ILE A 98 17.81 -10.65 -11.97
N ARG A 99 17.37 -9.58 -12.62
CA ARG A 99 17.95 -9.12 -13.88
C ARG A 99 17.67 -7.63 -14.06
N PRO A 100 18.68 -6.77 -14.11
CA PRO A 100 18.47 -5.35 -14.37
C PRO A 100 17.98 -5.18 -15.82
N ALA A 101 16.70 -4.87 -15.98
CA ALA A 101 16.11 -4.52 -17.26
C ALA A 101 15.06 -3.44 -17.06
N ARG A 102 14.99 -2.52 -18.02
CA ARG A 102 14.11 -1.36 -17.94
C ARG A 102 12.63 -1.71 -17.99
N ALA A 103 12.28 -2.82 -18.64
CA ALA A 103 10.91 -3.33 -18.73
C ALA A 103 10.32 -3.70 -17.36
N TRP A 104 11.16 -4.08 -16.38
CA TRP A 104 10.70 -4.44 -15.04
C TRP A 104 10.08 -3.27 -14.29
N PHE A 105 10.51 -2.04 -14.59
CA PHE A 105 9.96 -0.84 -13.96
C PHE A 105 8.49 -0.60 -14.30
N ALA A 106 8.07 -0.93 -15.53
CA ALA A 106 6.66 -0.84 -15.91
C ALA A 106 5.84 -1.97 -15.26
N LEU A 107 6.39 -3.18 -15.24
CA LEU A 107 5.75 -4.35 -14.64
C LEU A 107 5.54 -4.21 -13.14
N SER A 108 6.39 -3.44 -12.46
CA SER A 108 6.30 -3.32 -11.02
C SER A 108 5.09 -2.45 -10.57
N PHE A 109 4.48 -1.69 -11.49
CA PHE A 109 3.21 -0.98 -11.25
C PHE A 109 1.96 -1.86 -11.39
N MET A 110 2.10 -3.08 -11.93
CA MET A 110 1.01 -4.06 -12.08
C MET A 110 0.91 -4.91 -10.82
#